data_AF-A0AAV4ZQN0-F1
#
_entry.id   AF-A0AAV4ZQN0-F1
#
_cell.length_a   1.000
_cell.length_b   1.000
_cell.length_c   1.000
_cell.angle_alpha   90.00
_cell.angle_beta   90.00
_cell.angle_gamma   90.00
#
_symmetry.space_group_name_H-M   'P 1'
#
loop_
_entity.id
_entity.type
_entity.pdbx_description
1 polymer ?
#
loop_
_entity_poly.entity_id
_entity_poly.type
_entity_poly.pdbx_seq_one_letter_code
_entity_poly.pdbx_strand_id
1 'polypeptide(L)'
;MRIRIALACLAALSGLSTAAQARPIHARPATSYVSFQPQVRGLGCLQPRTRAMIARLTARVGPIQITSTCGGRHAHNSQHYRGAAVDFRPRAASVARTLAALRGMPEVGGIGSYPGGLIHADTGPRRLAWHGSARHRVARAHRGYARYAVRRGSSRSGSV
;
A
#
# COMPACT_ATOMS: atom_id res chain seq x y z
N MET A 1 -49.71 -65.78 -0.76
CA MET A 1 -49.60 -64.78 0.32
C MET A 1 -48.13 -64.36 0.46
N ARG A 2 -47.85 -63.07 0.19
CA ARG A 2 -46.80 -62.20 0.78
C ARG A 2 -45.30 -62.50 0.49
N ILE A 3 -44.63 -61.67 -0.32
CA ILE A 3 -43.80 -60.47 0.00
C ILE A 3 -42.30 -60.86 0.06
N ARG A 4 -41.50 -60.52 -0.97
CA ARG A 4 -40.47 -59.43 -1.06
C ARG A 4 -39.38 -59.57 0.02
N ILE A 5 -38.08 -59.36 -0.20
CA ILE A 5 -37.39 -58.17 -0.74
C ILE A 5 -35.93 -58.59 -1.00
N ALA A 6 -35.40 -58.35 -2.20
CA ALA A 6 -33.96 -58.27 -2.42
C ALA A 6 -33.49 -56.88 -1.94
N LEU A 7 -32.54 -56.82 -1.01
CA LEU A 7 -31.92 -55.55 -0.61
C LEU A 7 -30.43 -55.59 -0.92
N ALA A 8 -30.08 -54.80 -1.94
CA ALA A 8 -28.76 -54.64 -2.51
C ALA A 8 -27.87 -53.71 -1.66
N CYS A 9 -26.58 -54.04 -1.66
CA CYS A 9 -25.39 -53.19 -1.49
C CYS A 9 -25.53 -51.89 -0.67
N LEU A 10 -25.08 -51.91 0.59
CA LEU A 10 -24.60 -50.71 1.25
C LEU A 10 -23.18 -50.38 0.75
N ALA A 11 -23.09 -49.46 -0.20
CA ALA A 11 -21.86 -48.73 -0.49
C ALA A 11 -21.74 -47.55 0.49
N ALA A 12 -20.94 -47.71 1.55
CA ALA A 12 -20.53 -46.60 2.40
C ALA A 12 -19.16 -46.11 1.92
N LEU A 13 -19.13 -45.29 0.85
CA LEU A 13 -17.96 -44.47 0.56
C LEU A 13 -17.95 -43.30 1.54
N SER A 14 -17.20 -43.46 2.63
CA SER A 14 -16.80 -42.37 3.50
C SER A 14 -16.00 -41.35 2.70
N GLY A 15 -16.62 -40.20 2.38
CA GLY A 15 -15.96 -39.07 1.77
C GLY A 15 -14.87 -38.54 2.68
N LEU A 16 -13.60 -38.79 2.33
CA LEU A 16 -12.48 -38.03 2.87
C LEU A 16 -12.58 -36.61 2.31
N SER A 17 -13.21 -35.70 3.06
CA SER A 17 -13.04 -34.28 2.84
C SER A 17 -11.60 -33.91 3.15
N THR A 18 -10.75 -33.87 2.11
CA THR A 18 -9.46 -33.19 2.18
C THR A 18 -9.75 -31.70 2.34
N ALA A 19 -9.80 -31.24 3.59
CA ALA A 19 -9.66 -29.83 3.88
C ALA A 19 -8.31 -29.41 3.31
N ALA A 20 -8.35 -28.76 2.14
CA ALA A 20 -7.20 -28.09 1.56
C ALA A 20 -6.74 -27.05 2.57
N GLN A 21 -5.77 -27.42 3.40
CA GLN A 21 -5.11 -26.50 4.31
C GLN A 21 -4.49 -25.42 3.43
N ALA A 22 -5.15 -24.26 3.36
CA ALA A 22 -4.58 -23.07 2.77
C ALA A 22 -3.29 -22.80 3.55
N ARG A 23 -2.15 -23.15 2.94
CA ARG A 23 -0.84 -22.87 3.52
C ARG A 23 -0.85 -21.38 3.85
N PRO A 24 -0.50 -20.96 5.07
CA PRO A 24 -0.39 -19.54 5.36
C PRO A 24 0.62 -19.02 4.35
N ILE A 25 0.15 -18.19 3.41
CA ILE A 25 1.03 -17.39 2.56
C ILE A 25 1.85 -16.63 3.58
N HIS A 26 3.09 -17.08 3.80
CA HIS A 26 4.05 -16.31 4.56
C HIS A 26 4.14 -15.01 3.80
N ALA A 27 3.44 -13.99 4.29
CA ALA A 27 3.53 -12.65 3.76
C ALA A 27 5.02 -12.35 3.80
N ARG A 28 5.68 -12.37 2.62
CA ARG A 28 7.10 -12.07 2.53
C ARG A 28 7.31 -10.82 3.36
N PRO A 29 8.20 -10.86 4.37
CA PRO A 29 8.35 -9.72 5.24
C PRO A 29 8.61 -8.50 4.35
N ALA A 30 7.90 -7.40 4.60
CA ALA A 30 7.93 -6.22 3.74
C ALA A 30 9.36 -5.72 3.47
N THR A 31 10.32 -6.14 4.31
CA THR A 31 11.76 -5.99 4.15
C THR A 31 12.34 -6.56 2.85
N SER A 32 11.75 -7.60 2.24
CA SER A 32 12.27 -8.13 0.95
C SER A 32 12.00 -7.22 -0.25
N TYR A 33 11.13 -6.23 -0.09
CA TYR A 33 10.77 -5.24 -1.12
C TYR A 33 11.38 -3.86 -0.85
N VAL A 34 12.27 -3.75 0.13
CA VAL A 34 12.92 -2.50 0.50
C VAL A 34 14.42 -2.71 0.44
N SER A 35 15.09 -1.98 -0.45
CA SER A 35 16.54 -1.79 -0.40
C SER A 35 16.87 -0.39 0.10
N PHE A 36 18.11 -0.18 0.51
CA PHE A 36 18.58 1.08 1.08
C PHE A 36 19.76 1.61 0.28
N GLN A 37 19.85 2.94 0.15
CA GLN A 37 21.13 3.56 -0.20
C GLN A 37 22.10 3.48 0.99
N PRO A 38 23.43 3.49 0.76
CA PRO A 38 24.42 3.24 1.82
C PRO A 38 24.29 4.15 3.05
N GLN A 39 23.88 5.41 2.87
CA GLN A 39 23.72 6.38 3.96
C GLN A 39 22.47 6.16 4.83
N VAL A 40 21.54 5.29 4.42
CA VAL A 40 20.28 5.09 5.14
C VAL A 40 20.47 4.03 6.23
N ARG A 41 20.33 4.44 7.49
CA ARG A 41 20.49 3.57 8.68
C ARG A 41 19.31 2.60 8.93
N GLY A 42 18.47 2.38 7.91
CA GLY A 42 17.26 1.56 8.00
C GLY A 42 15.99 2.30 8.42
N LEU A 43 14.99 1.53 8.84
CA LEU A 43 13.63 2.01 9.17
C LEU A 43 13.40 2.27 10.66
N GLY A 44 14.38 1.98 11.53
CA GLY A 44 14.20 1.97 12.99
C GLY A 44 13.77 3.31 13.59
N CYS A 45 14.17 4.42 12.97
CA CYS A 45 13.79 5.76 13.41
C CYS A 45 12.37 6.18 12.97
N LEU A 46 11.70 5.38 12.14
CA LEU A 46 10.39 5.72 11.60
C LEU A 46 9.26 5.33 12.55
N GLN A 47 8.24 6.18 12.61
CA GLN A 47 7.01 5.90 13.33
C GLN A 47 6.34 4.62 12.79
N PRO A 48 5.60 3.87 13.63
CA PRO A 48 4.89 2.67 13.20
C PRO A 48 3.98 2.92 11.99
N ARG A 49 3.30 4.08 11.97
CA ARG A 49 2.42 4.49 10.87
C ARG A 49 3.16 4.63 9.54
N THR A 50 4.37 5.19 9.55
CA THR A 50 5.20 5.36 8.34
C THR A 50 5.76 4.02 7.86
N ARG A 51 6.12 3.12 8.79
CA ARG A 51 6.52 1.75 8.44
C ARG A 51 5.37 0.97 7.80
N ALA A 52 4.15 1.11 8.34
CA ALA A 52 2.95 0.51 7.75
C ALA A 52 2.63 1.07 6.36
N MET A 53 2.80 2.39 6.15
CA MET A 53 2.70 3.02 4.83
C MET A 53 3.67 2.38 3.84
N ILE A 54 4.95 2.22 4.21
CA ILE A 54 5.97 1.60 3.36
C ILE A 54 5.57 0.16 3.00
N ALA A 55 5.17 -0.64 3.98
CA ALA A 55 4.75 -2.03 3.76
C ALA A 55 3.56 -2.15 2.80
N ARG A 56 2.55 -1.28 2.97
CA ARG A 56 1.38 -1.26 2.08
C ARG A 56 1.73 -0.75 0.68
N LEU A 57 2.62 0.23 0.58
CA LEU A 57 3.10 0.73 -0.70
C LEU A 57 3.81 -0.38 -1.48
N THR A 58 4.80 -1.05 -0.88
CA THR A 58 5.59 -2.09 -1.55
C THR A 58 4.73 -3.28 -1.98
N ALA A 59 3.69 -3.62 -1.21
CA ALA A 59 2.70 -4.61 -1.62
C ALA A 59 1.92 -4.23 -2.91
N ARG A 60 1.76 -2.93 -3.21
CA ARG A 60 1.03 -2.43 -4.38
C ARG A 60 1.91 -2.16 -5.61
N VAL A 61 3.16 -1.74 -5.37
CA VAL A 61 4.04 -1.21 -6.44
C VAL A 61 5.32 -2.02 -6.62
N GLY A 62 5.56 -3.02 -5.78
CA GLY A 62 6.76 -3.82 -5.80
C GLY A 62 7.95 -3.14 -5.10
N PRO A 63 9.19 -3.56 -5.40
CA PRO A 63 10.36 -3.10 -4.68
C PRO A 63 10.60 -1.60 -4.81
N ILE A 64 11.07 -1.00 -3.72
CA ILE A 64 11.54 0.39 -3.66
C ILE A 64 12.97 0.43 -3.10
N GLN A 65 13.75 1.43 -3.51
CA GLN A 65 15.02 1.77 -2.88
C GLN A 65 14.84 3.05 -2.06
N ILE A 66 14.97 2.96 -0.75
CA ILE A 66 14.91 4.10 0.16
C ILE A 66 16.23 4.86 0.10
N THR A 67 16.14 6.17 -0.07
CA THR A 67 17.28 7.08 -0.20
C THR A 67 17.45 7.98 1.00
N SER A 68 16.37 8.22 1.77
CA SER A 68 16.42 8.98 3.02
C SER A 68 15.30 8.59 3.99
N THR A 69 15.62 8.59 5.28
CA THR A 69 14.69 8.47 6.42
C THR A 69 14.95 9.62 7.39
N CYS A 70 15.28 9.40 8.66
CA CYS A 70 15.41 10.48 9.64
C CYS A 70 16.78 11.18 9.62
N GLY A 71 17.77 10.59 8.94
CA GLY A 71 19.12 11.14 8.84
C GLY A 71 19.27 12.22 7.77
N GLY A 72 20.35 13.00 7.86
CA GLY A 72 20.70 14.05 6.90
C GLY A 72 20.04 15.41 7.19
N ARG A 73 20.26 16.36 6.27
CA ARG A 73 19.70 17.71 6.36
C ARG A 73 18.41 17.79 5.55
N HIS A 74 17.36 18.26 6.21
CA HIS A 74 16.03 18.47 5.65
C HIS A 74 15.56 19.90 5.88
N ALA A 75 14.54 20.33 5.13
CA ALA A 75 13.90 21.62 5.33
C ALA A 75 13.45 21.82 6.79
N HIS A 76 13.39 23.08 7.23
CA HIS A 76 12.89 23.41 8.56
C HIS A 76 11.47 22.84 8.75
N ASN A 77 11.22 22.22 9.92
CA ASN A 77 9.99 21.49 10.22
C ASN A 77 9.65 20.30 9.31
N SER A 78 10.62 19.72 8.60
CA SER A 78 10.42 18.50 7.81
C SER A 78 9.84 17.34 8.63
N GLN A 79 9.01 16.51 7.98
CA GLN A 79 8.47 15.27 8.57
C GLN A 79 9.55 14.20 8.77
N HIS A 80 10.69 14.28 8.08
CA HIS A 80 11.82 13.38 8.29
C HIS A 80 12.34 13.45 9.74
N TYR A 81 12.39 14.65 10.34
CA TYR A 81 12.84 14.83 11.73
C TYR A 81 11.88 14.24 12.77
N ARG A 82 10.64 13.91 12.37
CA ARG A 82 9.63 13.30 13.26
C ARG A 82 9.49 11.80 13.03
N GLY A 83 10.34 11.21 12.18
CA GLY A 83 10.20 9.83 11.74
C GLY A 83 8.94 9.57 10.92
N ALA A 84 8.34 10.63 10.35
CA ALA A 84 7.05 10.59 9.68
C ALA A 84 7.16 10.66 8.15
N ALA A 85 8.37 10.58 7.57
CA ALA A 85 8.60 10.67 6.13
C ALA A 85 9.69 9.72 5.62
N VAL A 86 9.63 9.46 4.32
CA VAL A 86 10.61 8.67 3.57
C VAL A 86 10.78 9.25 2.16
N ASP A 87 12.03 9.26 1.70
CA ASP A 87 12.35 9.49 0.29
C ASP A 87 12.83 8.19 -0.33
N PHE A 88 12.35 7.89 -1.54
CA PHE A 88 12.64 6.61 -2.19
C PHE A 88 12.51 6.69 -3.72
N ARG A 89 13.04 5.66 -4.39
CA ARG A 89 12.84 5.42 -5.83
C ARG A 89 12.11 4.09 -6.04
N PRO A 90 11.01 4.06 -6.80
CA PRO A 90 10.40 2.79 -7.18
C PRO A 90 11.33 2.03 -8.14
N ARG A 91 11.41 0.71 -8.00
CA ARG A 91 12.30 -0.14 -8.81
C ARG A 91 11.57 -0.99 -9.83
N ALA A 92 10.28 -1.23 -9.64
CA ALA A 92 9.44 -1.98 -10.56
C ALA A 92 8.32 -1.15 -11.21
N ALA A 93 7.73 -0.21 -10.47
CA ALA A 93 6.65 0.64 -10.98
C ALA A 93 7.14 2.01 -11.47
N SER A 94 6.39 2.63 -12.38
CA SER A 94 6.64 4.02 -12.76
C SER A 94 6.36 4.98 -11.59
N VAL A 95 6.99 6.16 -11.62
CA VAL A 95 6.73 7.24 -10.64
C VAL A 95 5.24 7.59 -10.61
N ALA A 96 4.61 7.71 -11.78
CA ALA A 96 3.19 8.03 -11.89
C ALA A 96 2.29 6.99 -11.22
N ARG A 97 2.53 5.68 -11.47
CA ARG A 97 1.81 4.58 -10.82
C ARG A 97 2.02 4.59 -9.31
N THR A 98 3.24 4.87 -8.87
CA THR A 98 3.61 4.93 -7.45
C THR A 98 2.89 6.06 -6.72
N LEU A 99 2.87 7.27 -7.30
CA LEU A 99 2.11 8.40 -6.77
C LEU A 99 0.61 8.12 -6.75
N ALA A 100 0.07 7.45 -7.78
CA ALA A 100 -1.34 7.04 -7.78
C ALA A 100 -1.67 6.06 -6.64
N ALA A 101 -0.80 5.09 -6.38
CA ALA A 101 -0.96 4.15 -5.27
C ALA A 101 -0.96 4.87 -3.91
N LEU A 102 -0.02 5.81 -3.71
CA LEU A 102 0.07 6.63 -2.48
C LEU A 102 -1.15 7.52 -2.26
N ARG A 103 -1.69 8.16 -3.31
CA ARG A 103 -2.95 8.95 -3.22
C ARG A 103 -4.15 8.09 -2.78
N GLY A 104 -4.08 6.78 -2.98
CA GLY A 104 -5.09 5.82 -2.56
C GLY A 104 -4.94 5.31 -1.13
N MET A 105 -4.00 5.83 -0.34
CA MET A 105 -3.70 5.33 1.01
C MET A 105 -4.11 6.35 2.09
N PRO A 106 -4.96 5.97 3.07
CA PRO A 106 -5.48 6.89 4.06
C PRO A 106 -4.46 7.37 5.11
N GLU A 107 -3.32 6.70 5.24
CA GLU A 107 -2.24 7.08 6.14
C GLU A 107 -1.34 8.18 5.58
N VAL A 108 -1.40 8.42 4.27
CA VAL A 108 -0.56 9.40 3.57
C VAL A 108 -1.00 10.82 3.88
N GLY A 109 -0.08 11.58 4.46
CA GLY A 109 -0.18 12.99 4.79
C GLY A 109 0.18 13.86 3.59
N GLY A 110 1.43 13.79 3.14
CA GLY A 110 1.92 14.46 1.95
C GLY A 110 2.70 13.54 1.02
N ILE A 111 2.72 13.91 -0.25
CA ILE A 111 3.52 13.24 -1.30
C ILE A 111 4.08 14.27 -2.27
N GLY A 112 5.22 13.94 -2.86
CA GLY A 112 5.81 14.73 -3.93
C GLY A 112 6.76 13.90 -4.78
N SER A 113 7.11 14.43 -5.94
CA SER A 113 8.14 13.85 -6.79
C SER A 113 9.10 14.93 -7.26
N TYR A 114 10.36 14.56 -7.37
CA TYR A 114 11.44 15.40 -7.88
C TYR A 114 11.92 14.89 -9.25
N PRO A 115 12.62 15.73 -10.04
CA PRO A 115 13.36 15.26 -11.20
C PRO A 115 14.27 14.07 -10.83
N GLY A 116 14.44 13.12 -11.76
CA GLY A 116 15.23 11.90 -11.50
C GLY A 116 14.51 10.81 -10.70
N GLY A 117 13.18 10.90 -10.61
CA GLY A 117 12.31 9.82 -10.13
C GLY A 117 12.32 9.58 -8.62
N LEU A 118 12.85 10.54 -7.85
CA LEU A 118 12.77 10.52 -6.40
C LEU A 118 11.36 10.90 -5.94
N ILE A 119 10.80 10.13 -5.01
CA ILE A 119 9.48 10.35 -4.44
C ILE A 119 9.63 10.60 -2.94
N HIS A 120 8.97 11.65 -2.47
CA HIS A 120 8.73 11.91 -1.06
C HIS A 120 7.34 11.41 -0.67
N ALA A 121 7.23 10.75 0.47
CA ALA A 121 5.96 10.42 1.09
C ALA A 121 6.04 10.54 2.61
N ASP A 122 5.03 11.14 3.22
CA ASP A 122 4.95 11.32 4.67
C ASP A 122 3.56 10.94 5.22
N THR A 123 3.50 10.72 6.53
CA THR A 123 2.28 10.41 7.29
C THR A 123 1.87 11.54 8.23
N GLY A 124 2.35 12.77 7.98
CA GLY A 124 2.01 13.96 8.75
C GLY A 124 0.58 14.45 8.50
N PRO A 125 0.22 15.65 8.99
CA PRO A 125 -1.07 16.27 8.67
C PRO A 125 -1.28 16.36 7.15
N ARG A 126 -2.49 16.05 6.68
CA ARG A 126 -2.79 15.89 5.25
C ARG A 126 -2.52 17.16 4.43
N ARG A 127 -1.57 17.06 3.51
CA ARG A 127 -1.16 18.04 2.49
C ARG A 127 -0.81 17.27 1.20
N LEU A 128 -1.86 16.76 0.53
CA LEU A 128 -1.81 15.61 -0.39
C LEU A 128 -0.94 15.72 -1.67
N ALA A 129 -0.30 16.85 -1.99
CA ALA A 129 0.65 16.91 -3.10
C ALA A 129 1.51 18.19 -3.10
N TRP A 130 2.83 18.03 -3.22
CA TRP A 130 3.77 19.09 -3.58
C TRP A 130 4.57 18.67 -4.82
N HIS A 131 4.63 19.51 -5.85
CA HIS A 131 5.52 19.31 -7.00
C HIS A 131 6.65 20.34 -6.92
N GLY A 132 7.90 19.89 -7.02
CA GLY A 132 9.09 20.72 -6.88
C GLY A 132 9.31 21.64 -8.08
N SER A 133 8.88 22.89 -7.97
CA SER A 133 9.67 24.10 -8.25
C SER A 133 8.98 25.27 -7.55
N ALA A 134 9.74 26.20 -6.97
CA ALA A 134 9.24 27.31 -6.16
C ALA A 134 8.28 28.29 -6.89
N ARG A 135 7.81 27.97 -8.10
CA ARG A 135 6.98 28.84 -8.95
C ARG A 135 5.61 28.29 -9.33
N HIS A 136 5.27 27.04 -8.97
CA HIS A 136 3.93 26.49 -9.25
C HIS A 136 3.34 25.79 -8.03
N ARG A 137 2.92 26.60 -7.04
CA ARG A 137 1.96 26.21 -5.99
C ARG A 137 0.61 25.93 -6.63
N VAL A 138 0.49 24.82 -7.36
CA VAL A 138 -0.83 24.26 -7.66
C VAL A 138 -1.07 23.14 -6.68
N ALA A 139 -1.63 23.51 -5.53
CA ALA A 139 -2.43 22.58 -4.75
C ALA A 139 -3.59 22.13 -5.65
N ARG A 140 -3.41 21.05 -6.44
CA ARG A 140 -4.56 20.28 -6.94
C ARG A 140 -5.09 19.41 -5.80
N ALA A 141 -5.39 20.04 -4.67
CA ALA A 141 -6.27 19.47 -3.68
C ALA A 141 -7.71 19.60 -4.24
N HIS A 142 -8.48 18.52 -4.16
CA HIS A 142 -9.95 18.52 -4.27
C HIS A 142 -10.65 18.73 -5.64
N ARG A 143 -10.23 18.09 -6.75
CA ARG A 143 -11.18 17.86 -7.87
C ARG A 143 -11.29 16.41 -8.38
N GLY A 144 -10.26 15.58 -8.20
CA GLY A 144 -10.29 14.18 -8.64
C GLY A 144 -11.02 13.25 -7.68
N TYR A 145 -10.80 13.42 -6.36
CA TYR A 145 -11.43 12.57 -5.35
C TYR A 145 -12.91 12.87 -5.12
N ALA A 146 -13.36 14.10 -5.37
CA ALA A 146 -14.80 14.39 -5.41
C ALA A 146 -15.48 13.56 -6.51
N ARG A 147 -14.87 13.45 -7.71
CA ARG A 147 -15.41 12.64 -8.80
C ARG A 147 -15.30 11.13 -8.55
N TYR A 148 -14.22 10.65 -7.91
CA TYR A 148 -14.07 9.23 -7.59
C TYR A 148 -14.98 8.80 -6.40
N ALA A 149 -15.17 9.67 -5.41
CA ALA A 149 -16.09 9.45 -4.30
C ALA A 149 -17.57 9.56 -4.74
N VAL A 150 -17.93 10.51 -5.60
CA VAL A 150 -19.27 10.61 -6.20
C VAL A 150 -19.60 9.36 -7.02
N ARG A 151 -18.64 8.84 -7.81
CA ARG A 151 -18.86 7.64 -8.63
C ARG A 151 -18.99 6.34 -7.82
N ARG A 152 -18.44 6.28 -6.60
CA ARG A 152 -18.62 5.14 -5.68
C ARG A 152 -19.85 5.26 -4.78
N GLY A 153 -20.34 6.49 -4.54
CA GLY A 153 -21.55 6.74 -3.76
C GLY A 153 -22.86 6.47 -4.50
N SER A 154 -22.84 6.42 -5.84
CA SER A 154 -24.06 6.30 -6.66
C SER A 154 -24.43 4.87 -7.06
N SER A 155 -23.83 3.83 -6.46
CA SER A 155 -24.05 2.42 -6.87
C SER A 155 -24.66 1.51 -5.80
N ARG A 156 -25.38 2.08 -4.81
CA ARG A 156 -26.20 1.27 -3.89
C ARG A 156 -27.56 1.92 -3.65
N SER A 157 -28.49 1.66 -4.57
CA SER A 157 -29.93 1.50 -4.30
C SER A 157 -30.56 0.95 -5.57
N GLY A 158 -30.96 -0.31 -5.52
CA GLY A 158 -31.54 -1.04 -6.64
C GLY A 158 -31.79 -2.50 -6.25
N SER A 159 -32.99 -2.74 -5.72
CA SER A 159 -33.74 -4.01 -5.73
C SER A 159 -33.34 -5.10 -4.73
N VAL A 160 -34.14 -5.24 -3.65
CA VAL A 160 -35.25 -6.22 -3.59
C VAL A 160 -36.42 -5.56 -2.87
#